data_AF-L8HA89-F1
#
_entry.id   AF-L8HA89-F1
#
_cell.length_a   1.000
_cell.length_b   1.000
_cell.length_c   1.000
_cell.angle_alpha   90.00
_cell.angle_beta   90.00
_cell.angle_gamma   90.00
#
_symmetry.space_group_name_H-M   'P 1'
#
loop_
_entity.id
_entity.type
_entity.pdbx_description
1 polymer ?
#
loop_
_entity_poly.entity_id
_entity_poly.type
_entity_poly.pdbx_seq_one_letter_code
_entity_poly.pdbx_strand_id
1 'polypeptide(L)'
;MEGKRATYSREDFLAVFKEVHQELIEELPREFEMPPDAVNWVDKLIVDSVPGGKLNRGLTVVHTLQALSSEPLTPAQLKQAAVLGWCIEWLQGFFLVADDLMDSSQTRRGEPCWYLKPAPKFEGQKVGLVAVNDSFILEAHVFRLLKKHFRSHPNYIDLVDLFHEVAYQTELGQLLDLTSQPAGDKVDLSLFTLDTYLKIDDYLDCYGDPVVIGKIGRDIEEKKCGWLVCQALLRATPEQKQLIQTQYGKEDPECVLRIKALYKELDLENVYKQAEEQSYVELKGQIEAVRHAPLQHALNLLLAKIYKRSA
;
A
#
# COMPACT_ATOMS: atom_id res chain seq x y z
N MET A 1 -14.28 -18.51 32.29
CA MET A 1 -14.79 -18.51 30.91
C MET A 1 -14.73 -17.08 30.41
N GLU A 2 -13.61 -16.68 29.82
CA GLU A 2 -13.50 -15.39 29.14
C GLU A 2 -14.39 -15.44 27.90
N GLY A 3 -15.48 -14.66 27.89
CA GLY A 3 -16.31 -14.52 26.72
C GLY A 3 -15.46 -13.98 25.57
N LYS A 4 -15.38 -14.71 24.45
CA LYS A 4 -14.75 -14.23 23.22
C LYS A 4 -15.35 -12.86 22.91
N ARG A 5 -14.57 -11.78 23.03
CA ARG A 5 -14.96 -10.45 22.54
C ARG A 5 -15.30 -10.61 21.06
N ALA A 6 -16.46 -10.12 20.65
CA ALA A 6 -16.85 -10.15 19.24
C ALA A 6 -15.83 -9.34 18.42
N THR A 7 -15.16 -10.00 17.49
CA THR A 7 -14.19 -9.37 16.59
C THR A 7 -14.93 -8.49 15.59
N TYR A 8 -14.54 -7.22 15.48
CA TYR A 8 -15.10 -6.30 14.50
C TYR A 8 -14.90 -6.85 13.09
N SER A 9 -15.99 -6.99 12.33
CA SER A 9 -15.97 -7.71 11.05
C SER A 9 -15.59 -6.82 9.87
N ARG A 10 -15.23 -7.45 8.74
CA ARG A 10 -14.98 -6.72 7.49
C ARG A 10 -16.26 -6.07 6.97
N GLU A 11 -17.40 -6.73 7.19
CA GLU A 11 -18.73 -6.24 6.81
C GLU A 11 -19.08 -4.97 7.58
N ASP A 12 -18.79 -4.92 8.88
CA ASP A 12 -18.97 -3.71 9.70
C ASP A 12 -18.08 -2.57 9.20
N PHE A 13 -16.83 -2.86 8.86
CA PHE A 13 -15.89 -1.88 8.32
C PHE A 13 -16.39 -1.31 6.97
N LEU A 14 -16.89 -2.17 6.08
CA LEU A 14 -17.48 -1.76 4.80
C LEU A 14 -18.81 -1.01 4.94
N ALA A 15 -19.55 -1.21 6.03
CA ALA A 15 -20.73 -0.39 6.30
C ALA A 15 -20.31 1.08 6.57
N VAL A 16 -19.24 1.29 7.34
CA VAL A 16 -18.69 2.63 7.60
C VAL A 16 -18.20 3.29 6.31
N PHE A 17 -17.61 2.54 5.37
CA PHE A 17 -17.23 3.08 4.05
C PHE A 17 -18.39 3.75 3.35
N LYS A 18 -19.57 3.11 3.31
CA LYS A 18 -20.74 3.63 2.62
C LYS A 18 -21.16 4.98 3.20
N GLU A 19 -21.10 5.11 4.53
CA GLU A 19 -21.43 6.35 5.23
C GLU A 19 -20.44 7.47 4.91
N VAL A 20 -19.13 7.23 5.04
CA VAL A 20 -18.12 8.27 4.78
C VAL A 20 -18.01 8.63 3.30
N HIS A 21 -18.22 7.65 2.41
CA HIS A 21 -18.30 7.88 0.97
C HIS A 21 -19.48 8.79 0.63
N GLN A 22 -20.67 8.46 1.12
CA GLN A 22 -21.87 9.27 0.91
C GLN A 22 -21.67 10.69 1.44
N GLU A 23 -21.08 10.85 2.62
CA GLU A 23 -20.78 12.15 3.21
C GLU A 23 -19.87 13.01 2.31
N LEU A 24 -18.84 12.41 1.70
CA LEU A 24 -17.95 13.10 0.76
C LEU A 24 -18.66 13.47 -0.54
N ILE A 25 -19.49 12.59 -1.10
CA ILE A 25 -20.20 12.86 -2.36
C ILE A 25 -21.29 13.92 -2.18
N GLU A 26 -22.02 13.90 -1.06
CA GLU A 26 -23.09 14.87 -0.78
C GLU A 26 -22.55 16.27 -0.46
N GLU A 27 -21.32 16.43 0.03
CA GLU A 27 -20.73 17.75 0.23
C GLU A 27 -20.32 18.45 -1.07
N LEU A 28 -19.98 17.71 -2.13
CA LEU A 28 -19.49 18.29 -3.39
C LEU A 28 -20.49 19.29 -4.00
N PRO A 29 -21.76 18.93 -4.26
CA PRO A 29 -22.73 19.90 -4.78
C PRO A 29 -23.21 20.89 -3.71
N ARG A 30 -23.26 20.47 -2.43
CA ARG A 30 -23.85 21.26 -1.34
C ARG A 30 -22.95 22.39 -0.85
N GLU A 31 -21.65 22.16 -0.74
CA GLU A 31 -20.67 23.10 -0.20
C GLU A 31 -19.77 23.72 -1.27
N PHE A 32 -19.59 23.04 -2.41
CA PHE A 32 -18.64 23.45 -3.45
C PHE A 32 -19.28 23.69 -4.82
N GLU A 33 -20.61 23.62 -4.91
CA GLU A 33 -21.38 23.86 -6.14
C GLU A 33 -20.91 23.00 -7.33
N MET A 34 -20.37 21.80 -7.03
CA MET A 34 -19.83 20.93 -8.06
C MET A 34 -20.93 20.41 -8.99
N PRO A 35 -20.71 20.41 -10.32
CA PRO A 35 -21.70 19.96 -11.28
C PRO A 35 -21.85 18.42 -11.25
N PRO A 36 -23.02 17.86 -11.66
CA PRO A 36 -23.32 16.44 -11.51
C PRO A 36 -22.32 15.48 -12.18
N ASP A 37 -21.73 15.88 -13.30
CA ASP A 37 -20.72 15.10 -14.03
C ASP A 37 -19.40 15.02 -13.25
N ALA A 38 -18.99 16.09 -12.59
CA ALA A 38 -17.81 16.09 -11.71
C ALA A 38 -18.06 15.32 -10.41
N VAL A 39 -19.28 15.40 -9.84
CA VAL A 39 -19.67 14.57 -8.69
C VAL A 39 -19.61 13.08 -9.06
N ASN A 40 -20.15 12.70 -10.24
CA ASN A 40 -20.06 11.33 -10.74
C ASN A 40 -18.61 10.88 -11.00
N TRP A 41 -17.72 11.78 -11.43
CA TRP A 41 -16.30 11.47 -11.57
C TRP A 41 -15.67 11.08 -10.24
N VAL A 42 -15.90 11.88 -9.19
CA VAL A 42 -15.35 11.63 -7.86
C VAL A 42 -15.95 10.37 -7.22
N ASP A 43 -17.25 10.12 -7.40
CA ASP A 43 -17.91 8.88 -6.98
C ASP A 43 -17.22 7.64 -7.58
N LYS A 44 -17.00 7.64 -8.90
CA LYS A 44 -16.30 6.54 -9.58
C LYS A 44 -14.86 6.39 -9.11
N LEU A 45 -14.13 7.50 -9.01
CA LEU A 45 -12.76 7.52 -8.49
C LEU A 45 -12.67 6.82 -7.12
N ILE A 46 -13.54 7.20 -6.17
CA ILE A 46 -13.54 6.62 -4.83
C ILE A 46 -13.88 5.13 -4.88
N VAL A 47 -14.98 4.76 -5.55
CA VAL A 47 -15.46 3.37 -5.59
C VAL A 47 -14.45 2.43 -6.26
N ASP A 48 -13.73 2.89 -7.28
CA ASP A 48 -12.75 2.08 -7.98
C ASP A 48 -11.40 1.99 -7.26
N SER A 49 -10.99 3.04 -6.55
CA SER A 49 -9.60 3.16 -6.06
C SER A 49 -9.47 2.85 -4.57
N VAL A 50 -10.52 3.08 -3.78
CA VAL A 50 -10.44 2.99 -2.31
C VAL A 50 -10.87 1.62 -1.79
N PRO A 51 -12.15 1.19 -1.91
CA PRO A 51 -12.58 -0.09 -1.37
C PRO A 51 -12.01 -1.26 -2.19
N GLY A 52 -11.89 -2.42 -1.55
CA GLY A 52 -11.33 -3.62 -2.17
C GLY A 52 -10.08 -4.11 -1.44
N GLY A 53 -9.34 -5.03 -2.06
CA GLY A 53 -8.21 -5.69 -1.40
C GLY A 53 -8.59 -6.33 -0.07
N LYS A 54 -7.59 -6.49 0.81
CA LYS A 54 -7.75 -7.13 2.12
C LYS A 54 -8.24 -6.18 3.22
N LEU A 55 -8.10 -4.86 3.04
CA LEU A 55 -8.40 -3.82 4.05
C LEU A 55 -7.64 -4.03 5.38
N ASN A 56 -6.48 -4.69 5.32
CA ASN A 56 -5.73 -5.05 6.51
C ASN A 56 -5.24 -3.81 7.28
N ARG A 57 -4.89 -2.72 6.58
CA ARG A 57 -4.39 -1.49 7.20
C ARG A 57 -5.51 -0.80 7.99
N GLY A 58 -6.66 -0.61 7.36
CA GLY A 58 -7.83 -0.04 8.00
C GLY A 58 -8.35 -0.90 9.17
N LEU A 59 -8.49 -2.21 8.97
CA LEU A 59 -8.95 -3.13 10.02
C LEU A 59 -7.99 -3.20 11.20
N THR A 60 -6.68 -3.04 10.96
CA THR A 60 -5.66 -3.01 12.02
C THR A 60 -5.90 -1.90 13.01
N VAL A 61 -6.38 -0.72 12.58
CA VAL A 61 -6.70 0.38 13.50
C VAL A 61 -7.76 -0.04 14.51
N VAL A 62 -8.84 -0.68 14.02
CA VAL A 62 -9.94 -1.12 14.86
C VAL A 62 -9.50 -2.26 15.79
N HIS A 63 -8.82 -3.28 15.25
CA HIS A 63 -8.36 -4.43 16.02
C HIS A 63 -7.32 -4.04 17.08
N THR A 64 -6.45 -3.08 16.77
CA THR A 64 -5.47 -2.55 17.74
C THR A 64 -6.16 -1.80 18.87
N LEU A 65 -7.15 -0.95 18.57
CA LEU A 65 -7.91 -0.28 19.62
C LEU A 65 -8.68 -1.28 20.50
N GLN A 66 -9.27 -2.33 19.91
CA GLN A 66 -9.94 -3.40 20.65
C GLN A 66 -8.97 -4.17 21.56
N ALA A 67 -7.74 -4.42 21.09
CA ALA A 67 -6.71 -5.10 21.85
C ALA A 67 -6.18 -4.25 23.01
N LEU A 68 -5.96 -2.94 22.78
CA LEU A 68 -5.44 -2.02 23.79
C LEU A 68 -6.48 -1.62 24.85
N SER A 69 -7.77 -1.73 24.55
CA SER A 69 -8.84 -1.37 25.50
C SER A 69 -9.06 -2.43 26.57
N SER A 70 -9.03 -2.01 27.84
CA SER A 70 -9.39 -2.86 28.99
C SER A 70 -10.88 -3.18 29.02
N GLU A 71 -11.73 -2.32 28.45
CA GLU A 71 -13.18 -2.46 28.41
C GLU A 71 -13.72 -2.68 26.99
N PRO A 72 -14.91 -3.27 26.83
CA PRO A 72 -15.57 -3.33 25.52
C PRO A 72 -15.80 -1.93 24.95
N LEU A 73 -15.39 -1.73 23.70
CA LEU A 73 -15.60 -0.46 23.00
C LEU A 73 -17.09 -0.26 22.68
N THR A 74 -17.54 0.98 22.82
CA THR A 74 -18.89 1.39 22.38
C THR A 74 -18.99 1.38 20.86
N PRO A 75 -20.21 1.27 20.28
CA PRO A 75 -20.41 1.40 18.84
C PRO A 75 -19.85 2.70 18.26
N ALA A 76 -19.90 3.80 19.02
CA ALA A 76 -19.35 5.09 18.61
C ALA A 76 -17.81 5.07 18.51
N GLN A 77 -17.13 4.46 19.48
CA GLN A 77 -15.67 4.29 19.45
C GLN A 77 -15.22 3.37 18.32
N LEU A 78 -15.94 2.27 18.08
CA LEU A 78 -15.67 1.37 16.95
C LEU A 78 -15.85 2.10 15.61
N LYS A 79 -16.92 2.89 15.47
CA LYS A 79 -17.14 3.71 14.27
C LYS A 79 -16.02 4.74 14.09
N GLN A 80 -15.61 5.46 15.13
CA GLN A 80 -14.48 6.39 15.03
C GLN A 80 -13.19 5.70 14.60
N ALA A 81 -12.85 4.55 15.21
CA ALA A 81 -11.68 3.77 14.80
C ALA A 81 -11.78 3.30 13.34
N ALA A 82 -12.97 2.91 12.89
CA ALA A 82 -13.22 2.51 11.51
C ALA A 82 -13.07 3.68 10.53
N VAL A 83 -13.58 4.88 10.86
CA VAL A 83 -13.36 6.10 10.05
C VAL A 83 -11.86 6.40 9.94
N LEU A 84 -11.12 6.29 11.05
CA LEU A 84 -9.66 6.49 11.03
C LEU A 84 -8.96 5.42 10.18
N GLY A 85 -9.41 4.18 10.25
CA GLY A 85 -8.96 3.10 9.36
C GLY A 85 -9.24 3.40 7.90
N TRP A 86 -10.40 3.96 7.56
CA TRP A 86 -10.70 4.40 6.19
C TRP A 86 -9.82 5.57 5.74
N CYS A 87 -9.44 6.50 6.63
CA CYS A 87 -8.46 7.53 6.30
C CYS A 87 -7.15 6.91 5.79
N ILE A 88 -6.70 5.79 6.37
CA ILE A 88 -5.52 5.05 5.90
C ILE A 88 -5.77 4.38 4.55
N GLU A 89 -6.94 3.77 4.33
CA GLU A 89 -7.28 3.15 3.04
C GLU A 89 -7.44 4.20 1.92
N TRP A 90 -7.92 5.41 2.21
CA TRP A 90 -7.93 6.55 1.28
C TRP A 90 -6.51 7.03 0.96
N LEU A 91 -5.65 7.16 1.97
CA LEU A 91 -4.26 7.53 1.78
C LEU A 91 -3.53 6.47 0.92
N GLN A 92 -3.81 5.19 1.15
CA GLN A 92 -3.31 4.13 0.29
C GLN A 92 -3.88 4.25 -1.14
N GLY A 93 -5.17 4.54 -1.29
CA GLY A 93 -5.80 4.78 -2.59
C GLY A 93 -5.12 5.91 -3.38
N PHE A 94 -4.78 7.01 -2.71
CA PHE A 94 -3.97 8.10 -3.26
C PHE A 94 -2.64 7.58 -3.85
N PHE A 95 -1.83 6.92 -3.01
CA PHE A 95 -0.53 6.41 -3.46
C PHE A 95 -0.67 5.40 -4.60
N LEU A 96 -1.64 4.48 -4.53
CA LEU A 96 -1.83 3.47 -5.58
C LEU A 96 -2.23 4.08 -6.93
N VAL A 97 -3.10 5.10 -6.94
CA VAL A 97 -3.48 5.76 -8.20
C VAL A 97 -2.30 6.49 -8.83
N ALA A 98 -1.46 7.14 -8.02
CA ALA A 98 -0.25 7.81 -8.49
C ALA A 98 0.82 6.80 -8.95
N ASP A 99 1.10 5.79 -8.13
CA ASP A 99 2.06 4.70 -8.37
C ASP A 99 1.74 3.94 -9.65
N ASP A 100 0.48 3.54 -9.85
CA ASP A 100 0.06 2.81 -11.05
C ASP A 100 0.34 3.61 -12.34
N LEU A 101 0.23 4.95 -12.28
CA LEU A 101 0.56 5.83 -13.40
C LEU A 101 2.07 5.98 -13.58
N MET A 102 2.84 6.21 -12.51
CA MET A 102 4.29 6.36 -12.55
C MET A 102 4.98 5.10 -13.07
N ASP A 103 4.50 3.93 -12.66
CA ASP A 103 5.02 2.61 -13.06
C ASP A 103 4.43 2.09 -14.37
N SER A 104 3.47 2.80 -14.98
CA SER A 104 2.73 2.32 -16.16
C SER A 104 2.10 0.93 -15.94
N SER A 105 1.59 0.71 -14.73
CA SER A 105 0.99 -0.56 -14.30
C SER A 105 -0.30 -0.84 -15.07
N GLN A 106 -0.51 -2.10 -15.47
CA GLN A 106 -1.67 -2.46 -16.29
C GLN A 106 -2.90 -2.81 -15.46
N THR A 107 -2.71 -3.55 -14.36
CA THR A 107 -3.82 -4.02 -13.51
C THR A 107 -3.57 -3.79 -12.03
N ARG A 108 -4.67 -3.55 -11.31
CA ARG A 108 -4.73 -3.37 -9.87
C ARG A 108 -6.00 -4.04 -9.35
N ARG A 109 -5.87 -4.92 -8.35
CA ARG A 109 -7.00 -5.65 -7.73
C ARG A 109 -7.82 -6.47 -8.75
N GLY A 110 -7.15 -7.02 -9.77
CA GLY A 110 -7.77 -7.80 -10.84
C GLY A 110 -8.43 -6.98 -11.96
N GLU A 111 -8.45 -5.65 -11.85
CA GLU A 111 -9.07 -4.73 -12.80
C GLU A 111 -8.02 -3.82 -13.45
N PRO A 112 -8.32 -3.13 -14.57
CA PRO A 112 -7.43 -2.10 -15.11
C PRO A 112 -7.16 -0.99 -14.09
N CYS A 113 -5.91 -0.49 -14.04
CA CYS A 113 -5.57 0.65 -13.18
C CYS A 113 -6.43 1.88 -13.51
N TRP A 114 -6.66 2.77 -12.54
CA TRP A 114 -7.59 3.90 -12.68
C TRP A 114 -7.33 4.74 -13.94
N TYR A 115 -6.07 5.09 -14.22
CA TYR A 115 -5.69 5.87 -15.39
C TYR A 115 -6.00 5.18 -16.75
N LEU A 116 -6.20 3.86 -16.74
CA LEU A 116 -6.56 3.06 -17.91
C LEU A 116 -8.07 2.85 -18.08
N LYS A 117 -8.88 3.18 -17.05
CA LYS A 117 -10.34 3.02 -17.08
C LYS A 117 -11.01 4.08 -17.98
N PRO A 118 -12.21 3.81 -18.48
CA PRO A 118 -12.99 4.81 -19.22
C PRO A 118 -13.22 6.07 -18.37
N ALA A 119 -13.01 7.24 -18.96
CA ALA A 119 -13.25 8.52 -18.31
C ALA A 119 -14.75 8.71 -18.04
N PRO A 120 -15.18 8.96 -16.78
CA PRO A 120 -16.60 9.12 -16.44
C PRO A 120 -17.34 10.22 -17.22
N LYS A 121 -16.61 11.24 -17.70
CA LYS A 121 -17.18 12.41 -18.39
C LYS A 121 -16.99 12.38 -19.92
N PHE A 122 -15.99 11.68 -20.43
CA PHE A 122 -15.59 11.76 -21.83
C PHE A 122 -15.70 10.40 -22.50
N GLU A 123 -16.80 10.18 -23.22
CA GLU A 123 -17.07 8.92 -23.92
C GLU A 123 -15.93 8.56 -24.89
N GLY A 124 -15.52 7.29 -24.88
CA GLY A 124 -14.42 6.78 -25.70
C GLY A 124 -13.02 7.18 -25.24
N GLN A 125 -12.88 7.98 -24.18
CA GLN A 125 -11.58 8.36 -23.60
C GLN A 125 -11.30 7.56 -22.33
N LYS A 126 -10.01 7.45 -22.00
CA LYS A 126 -9.55 6.95 -20.70
C LYS A 126 -9.35 8.12 -19.75
N VAL A 127 -9.33 7.84 -18.45
CA VAL A 127 -8.96 8.82 -17.40
C VAL A 127 -7.60 9.47 -17.73
N GLY A 128 -6.60 8.67 -18.10
CA GLY A 128 -5.28 9.16 -18.52
C GLY A 128 -4.61 10.02 -17.44
N LEU A 129 -4.00 11.13 -17.85
CA LEU A 129 -3.27 12.02 -16.96
C LEU A 129 -4.15 12.77 -15.93
N VAL A 130 -5.48 12.75 -16.06
CA VAL A 130 -6.38 13.28 -15.02
C VAL A 130 -6.20 12.51 -13.71
N ALA A 131 -5.75 11.26 -13.77
CA ALA A 131 -5.40 10.44 -12.61
C ALA A 131 -4.40 11.11 -11.66
N VAL A 132 -3.53 12.01 -12.16
CA VAL A 132 -2.62 12.80 -11.31
C VAL A 132 -3.39 13.71 -10.36
N ASN A 133 -4.39 14.43 -10.87
CA ASN A 133 -5.22 15.28 -10.01
C ASN A 133 -6.17 14.45 -9.14
N ASP A 134 -6.68 13.34 -9.69
CA ASP A 134 -7.54 12.42 -8.94
C ASP A 134 -6.83 11.84 -7.71
N SER A 135 -5.52 11.57 -7.79
CA SER A 135 -4.74 11.14 -6.64
C SER A 135 -4.74 12.22 -5.54
N PHE A 136 -4.51 13.49 -5.88
CA PHE A 136 -4.58 14.61 -4.93
C PHE A 136 -5.98 14.79 -4.33
N ILE A 137 -7.03 14.49 -5.07
CA ILE A 137 -8.41 14.47 -4.53
C ILE A 137 -8.56 13.38 -3.46
N LEU A 138 -8.02 12.17 -3.70
CA LEU A 138 -8.04 11.10 -2.70
C LEU A 138 -7.27 11.47 -1.44
N GLU A 139 -6.10 12.11 -1.58
CA GLU A 139 -5.33 12.63 -0.45
C GLU A 139 -6.12 13.68 0.33
N ALA A 140 -6.69 14.68 -0.36
CA ALA A 140 -7.47 15.73 0.28
C ALA A 140 -8.67 15.19 1.06
N HIS A 141 -9.32 14.12 0.56
CA HIS A 141 -10.42 13.46 1.27
C HIS A 141 -10.02 12.92 2.64
N VAL A 142 -8.78 12.48 2.84
CA VAL A 142 -8.25 12.06 4.16
C VAL A 142 -8.44 13.19 5.17
N PHE A 143 -7.96 14.39 4.84
CA PHE A 143 -8.03 15.55 5.73
C PHE A 143 -9.45 16.09 5.89
N ARG A 144 -10.32 15.91 4.88
CA ARG A 144 -11.75 16.21 5.00
C ARG A 144 -12.42 15.29 6.02
N LEU A 145 -12.20 13.98 5.93
CA LEU A 145 -12.72 13.01 6.90
C LEU A 145 -12.17 13.25 8.31
N LEU A 146 -10.86 13.50 8.43
CA LEU A 146 -10.25 13.85 9.73
C LEU A 146 -10.92 15.08 10.35
N LYS A 147 -11.11 16.14 9.57
CA LYS A 147 -11.77 17.38 10.04
C LYS A 147 -13.23 17.15 10.41
N LYS A 148 -13.99 16.36 9.66
CA LYS A 148 -15.40 16.09 9.92
C LYS A 148 -15.62 15.27 11.18
N HIS A 149 -14.81 14.22 11.39
CA HIS A 149 -15.05 13.25 12.46
C HIS A 149 -14.21 13.47 13.71
N PHE A 150 -13.06 14.16 13.62
CA PHE A 150 -12.11 14.26 14.72
C PHE A 150 -11.79 15.70 15.14
N ARG A 151 -12.34 16.75 14.50
CA ARG A 151 -11.98 18.14 14.85
C ARG A 151 -12.20 18.51 16.33
N SER A 152 -13.17 17.90 17.00
CA SER A 152 -13.42 18.09 18.43
C SER A 152 -12.68 17.08 19.32
N HIS A 153 -12.01 16.09 18.74
CA HIS A 153 -11.25 15.09 19.46
C HIS A 153 -9.95 15.73 20.01
N PRO A 154 -9.54 15.43 21.27
CA PRO A 154 -8.34 16.02 21.86
C PRO A 154 -7.07 15.85 21.02
N ASN A 155 -6.93 14.71 20.35
CA ASN A 155 -5.76 14.36 19.55
C ASN A 155 -5.92 14.73 18.06
N TYR A 156 -6.83 15.64 17.69
CA TYR A 156 -7.07 15.99 16.28
C TYR A 156 -5.79 16.40 15.54
N ILE A 157 -5.00 17.28 16.15
CA ILE A 157 -3.76 17.78 15.54
C ILE A 157 -2.72 16.67 15.44
N ASP A 158 -2.56 15.85 16.48
CA ASP A 158 -1.64 14.71 16.43
C ASP A 158 -2.00 13.71 15.31
N LEU A 159 -3.30 13.51 15.06
CA LEU A 159 -3.75 12.70 13.92
C LEU A 159 -3.39 13.37 12.60
N VAL A 160 -3.69 14.65 12.42
CA VAL A 160 -3.35 15.39 11.19
C VAL A 160 -1.84 15.36 10.91
N ASP A 161 -1.03 15.63 11.94
CA ASP A 161 0.43 15.61 11.86
C ASP A 161 0.94 14.21 11.48
N LEU A 162 0.40 13.16 12.11
CA LEU A 162 0.77 11.77 11.79
C LEU A 162 0.46 11.42 10.33
N PHE A 163 -0.71 11.82 9.81
CA PHE A 163 -1.06 11.55 8.41
C PHE A 163 -0.15 12.30 7.43
N HIS A 164 0.23 13.54 7.73
CA HIS A 164 1.18 14.29 6.92
C HIS A 164 2.59 13.70 6.97
N GLU A 165 3.08 13.35 8.17
CA GLU A 165 4.40 12.73 8.35
C GLU A 165 4.49 11.41 7.56
N VAL A 166 3.46 10.56 7.67
CA VAL A 166 3.37 9.31 6.93
C VAL A 166 3.33 9.53 5.42
N ALA A 167 2.53 10.51 4.95
CA ALA A 167 2.47 10.84 3.53
C ALA A 167 3.85 11.28 3.02
N TYR A 168 4.51 12.19 3.74
CA TYR A 168 5.84 12.69 3.38
C TYR A 168 6.89 11.59 3.35
N GLN A 169 6.92 10.71 4.37
CA GLN A 169 7.82 9.56 4.38
C GLN A 169 7.58 8.64 3.18
N THR A 170 6.32 8.39 2.82
CA THR A 170 5.99 7.56 1.65
C THR A 170 6.41 8.22 0.34
N GLU A 171 6.23 9.53 0.20
CA GLU A 171 6.68 10.31 -0.95
C GLU A 171 8.20 10.31 -1.10
N LEU A 172 8.95 10.41 0.00
CA LEU A 172 10.41 10.27 0.00
C LEU A 172 10.83 8.85 -0.41
N GLY A 173 10.12 7.81 0.05
CA GLY A 173 10.31 6.44 -0.41
C GLY A 173 10.09 6.30 -1.93
N GLN A 174 9.02 6.90 -2.44
CA GLN A 174 8.72 6.91 -3.87
C GLN A 174 9.79 7.66 -4.68
N LEU A 175 10.30 8.78 -4.16
CA LEU A 175 11.43 9.48 -4.78
C LEU A 175 12.66 8.58 -4.86
N LEU A 176 13.01 7.87 -3.79
CA LEU A 176 14.15 6.95 -3.79
C LEU A 176 13.95 5.80 -4.79
N ASP A 177 12.75 5.24 -4.86
CA ASP A 177 12.42 4.18 -5.82
C ASP A 177 12.55 4.66 -7.27
N LEU A 178 11.89 5.78 -7.61
CA LEU A 178 11.90 6.33 -8.97
C LEU A 178 13.29 6.82 -9.40
N THR A 179 14.09 7.34 -8.47
CA THR A 179 15.45 7.82 -8.77
C THR A 179 16.53 6.73 -8.69
N SER A 180 16.20 5.55 -8.18
CA SER A 180 17.05 4.36 -8.34
C SER A 180 17.15 3.89 -9.80
N GLN A 181 16.35 4.50 -10.69
CA GLN A 181 16.20 4.19 -12.10
C GLN A 181 16.51 5.43 -12.96
N PRO A 182 17.78 5.71 -13.28
CA PRO A 182 18.11 6.86 -14.12
C PRO A 182 17.40 6.79 -15.48
N ALA A 183 16.87 7.92 -15.94
CA ALA A 183 16.14 8.03 -17.19
C ALA A 183 17.01 7.57 -18.38
N GLY A 184 16.57 6.53 -19.09
CA GLY A 184 17.23 5.97 -20.28
C GLY A 184 17.14 4.45 -20.40
N ASP A 185 17.72 3.90 -21.47
CA ASP A 185 17.70 2.46 -21.76
C ASP A 185 18.66 1.65 -20.89
N LYS A 186 19.67 2.30 -20.31
CA LYS A 186 20.70 1.63 -19.51
C LYS A 186 20.30 1.58 -18.03
N VAL A 187 20.16 0.37 -17.51
CA VAL A 187 20.09 0.10 -16.08
C VAL A 187 21.46 0.34 -15.45
N ASP A 188 21.51 1.16 -14.40
CA ASP A 188 22.72 1.32 -13.58
C ASP A 188 22.64 0.40 -12.36
N LEU A 189 23.20 -0.82 -12.50
CA LEU A 189 23.20 -1.80 -11.42
C LEU A 189 24.05 -1.39 -10.22
N SER A 190 24.86 -0.33 -10.32
CA SER A 190 25.63 0.16 -9.16
C SER A 190 24.72 0.78 -8.09
N LEU A 191 23.52 1.22 -8.47
CA LEU A 191 22.50 1.73 -7.56
C LEU A 191 21.74 0.59 -6.84
N PHE A 192 21.81 -0.64 -7.34
CA PHE A 192 21.08 -1.79 -6.80
C PHE A 192 21.85 -2.44 -5.66
N THR A 193 21.85 -1.77 -4.53
CA THR A 193 22.45 -2.27 -3.30
C THR A 193 21.36 -2.67 -2.31
N LEU A 194 21.68 -3.59 -1.39
CA LEU A 194 20.77 -3.90 -0.28
C LEU A 194 20.48 -2.67 0.58
N ASP A 195 21.41 -1.72 0.71
CA ASP A 195 21.17 -0.47 1.45
C ASP A 195 20.14 0.41 0.72
N THR A 196 20.24 0.55 -0.60
CA THR A 196 19.24 1.25 -1.41
C THR A 196 17.87 0.56 -1.28
N TYR A 197 17.83 -0.76 -1.46
CA TYR A 197 16.59 -1.53 -1.34
C TYR A 197 15.99 -1.39 0.06
N LEU A 198 16.77 -1.58 1.13
CA LEU A 198 16.27 -1.49 2.50
C LEU A 198 15.77 -0.09 2.82
N LYS A 199 16.40 0.96 2.31
CA LYS A 199 15.87 2.33 2.48
C LYS A 199 14.54 2.50 1.75
N ILE A 200 14.43 2.02 0.51
CA ILE A 200 13.16 2.06 -0.25
C ILE A 200 12.09 1.26 0.51
N ASP A 201 12.43 0.06 0.98
CA ASP A 201 11.58 -0.85 1.74
C ASP A 201 11.18 -0.26 3.10
N ASP A 202 12.09 0.38 3.84
CA ASP A 202 11.80 1.05 5.12
C ASP A 202 10.73 2.14 4.96
N TYR A 203 10.77 2.88 3.84
CA TYR A 203 9.76 3.90 3.53
C TYR A 203 8.48 3.32 2.89
N LEU A 204 8.58 2.31 2.03
CA LEU A 204 7.48 1.82 1.20
C LEU A 204 6.80 0.54 1.73
N ASP A 205 7.51 -0.34 2.44
CA ASP A 205 6.97 -1.62 2.95
C ASP A 205 6.04 -1.44 4.16
N CYS A 206 6.13 -0.30 4.87
CA CYS A 206 5.06 0.15 5.76
C CYS A 206 3.70 0.26 5.02
N TYR A 207 3.71 0.42 3.69
CA TYR A 207 2.54 0.76 2.86
C TYR A 207 2.31 -0.15 1.62
N GLY A 208 3.25 -1.04 1.27
CA GLY A 208 3.14 -2.03 0.18
C GLY A 208 2.54 -3.38 0.63
N ASP A 209 1.72 -4.03 -0.19
CA ASP A 209 1.48 -5.48 -0.10
C ASP A 209 1.67 -6.04 -1.52
N PRO A 210 2.86 -6.53 -1.89
CA PRO A 210 3.11 -6.93 -3.28
C PRO A 210 2.38 -8.22 -3.70
N VAL A 211 2.04 -9.11 -2.76
CA VAL A 211 1.81 -10.54 -3.10
C VAL A 211 0.34 -10.95 -3.21
N VAL A 212 -0.64 -10.09 -2.93
CA VAL A 212 -2.07 -10.45 -3.12
C VAL A 212 -2.88 -9.28 -3.64
N ILE A 213 -2.49 -8.74 -4.80
CA ILE A 213 -3.25 -7.68 -5.47
C ILE A 213 -3.72 -8.09 -6.89
N GLY A 214 -3.41 -9.29 -7.38
CA GLY A 214 -3.70 -9.62 -8.77
C GLY A 214 -3.03 -8.65 -9.76
N LYS A 215 -1.92 -8.04 -9.33
CA LYS A 215 -0.97 -7.29 -10.17
C LYS A 215 -0.08 -8.32 -10.84
N ILE A 216 0.13 -8.19 -12.15
CA ILE A 216 1.22 -8.89 -12.82
C ILE A 216 2.50 -8.21 -12.34
N GLY A 217 3.32 -8.89 -11.54
CA GLY A 217 4.59 -8.32 -11.04
C GLY A 217 5.52 -8.03 -12.22
N ARG A 218 5.88 -6.76 -12.38
CA ARG A 218 6.68 -6.23 -13.51
C ARG A 218 8.02 -5.65 -13.06
N ASP A 219 8.45 -5.92 -11.82
CA ASP A 219 9.67 -5.35 -11.23
C ASP A 219 10.92 -5.51 -12.11
N ILE A 220 11.02 -6.61 -12.88
CA ILE A 220 12.14 -6.86 -13.80
C ILE A 220 12.07 -5.92 -15.01
N GLU A 221 10.89 -5.81 -15.62
CA GLU A 221 10.60 -4.96 -16.77
C GLU A 221 10.69 -3.47 -16.40
N GLU A 222 10.21 -3.12 -15.20
CA GLU A 222 10.19 -1.78 -14.60
C GLU A 222 11.54 -1.37 -14.01
N LYS A 223 12.62 -2.16 -14.17
CA LYS A 223 13.96 -1.81 -13.66
C LYS A 223 14.00 -1.54 -12.16
N LYS A 224 13.11 -2.15 -11.37
CA LYS A 224 13.00 -1.85 -9.93
C LYS A 224 14.22 -2.38 -9.16
N CYS A 225 14.65 -1.61 -8.17
CA CYS A 225 15.65 -2.07 -7.20
C CYS A 225 14.98 -3.03 -6.19
N GLY A 226 14.70 -4.26 -6.60
CA GLY A 226 14.05 -5.27 -5.75
C GLY A 226 15.03 -6.11 -4.93
N TRP A 227 14.52 -6.73 -3.85
CA TRP A 227 15.30 -7.65 -3.01
C TRP A 227 15.97 -8.77 -3.83
N LEU A 228 15.23 -9.38 -4.77
CA LEU A 228 15.74 -10.49 -5.59
C LEU A 228 16.93 -10.09 -6.46
N VAL A 229 16.91 -8.92 -7.11
CA VAL A 229 18.03 -8.48 -7.96
C VAL A 229 19.23 -8.10 -7.10
N CYS A 230 19.03 -7.47 -5.94
CA CYS A 230 20.11 -7.18 -4.99
C CYS A 230 20.79 -8.46 -4.49
N GLN A 231 20.00 -9.48 -4.10
CA GLN A 231 20.55 -10.77 -3.67
C GLN A 231 21.24 -11.52 -4.81
N ALA A 232 20.74 -11.42 -6.04
CA ALA A 232 21.37 -11.97 -7.22
C ALA A 232 22.74 -11.33 -7.46
N LEU A 233 22.85 -10.00 -7.42
CA LEU A 233 24.11 -9.29 -7.62
C LEU A 233 25.18 -9.61 -6.55
N LEU A 234 24.77 -9.96 -5.34
CA LEU A 234 25.69 -10.40 -4.28
C LEU A 234 26.24 -11.81 -4.50
N ARG A 235 25.49 -12.69 -5.19
CA ARG A 235 25.84 -14.12 -5.38
C ARG A 235 26.36 -14.46 -6.77
N ALA A 236 26.04 -13.62 -7.76
CA ALA A 236 26.31 -13.88 -9.16
C ALA A 236 27.81 -13.86 -9.51
N THR A 237 28.22 -14.76 -10.40
CA THR A 237 29.54 -14.69 -11.07
C THR A 237 29.63 -13.47 -11.98
N PRO A 238 30.83 -13.07 -12.44
CA PRO A 238 30.97 -11.98 -13.41
C PRO A 238 30.10 -12.15 -14.67
N GLU A 239 29.98 -13.37 -15.19
CA GLU A 239 29.16 -13.68 -16.37
C GLU A 239 27.67 -13.53 -16.08
N GLN A 240 27.22 -14.01 -14.92
CA GLN A 240 25.84 -13.85 -14.47
C GLN A 240 25.49 -12.37 -14.21
N LYS A 241 26.42 -11.57 -13.67
CA LYS A 241 26.25 -10.11 -13.54
C LYS A 241 26.11 -9.43 -14.89
N GLN A 242 26.89 -9.85 -15.89
CA GLN A 242 26.76 -9.35 -17.25
C GLN A 242 25.41 -9.73 -17.87
N LEU A 243 24.88 -10.92 -17.55
CA LEU A 243 23.53 -11.32 -17.94
C LEU A 243 22.50 -10.36 -17.32
N ILE A 244 22.56 -10.10 -16.01
CA ILE A 244 21.65 -9.14 -15.35
C ILE A 244 21.76 -7.77 -16.04
N GLN A 245 22.97 -7.27 -16.26
CA GLN A 245 23.21 -5.97 -16.88
C GLN A 245 22.62 -5.82 -18.29
N THR A 246 22.53 -6.92 -19.04
CA THR A 246 22.06 -6.90 -20.44
C THR A 246 20.61 -7.29 -20.62
N GLN A 247 20.01 -8.00 -19.65
CA GLN A 247 18.65 -8.53 -19.76
C GLN A 247 17.65 -7.83 -18.82
N TYR A 248 18.09 -7.32 -17.67
CA TYR A 248 17.20 -6.66 -16.70
C TYR A 248 16.67 -5.34 -17.26
N GLY A 249 15.41 -4.99 -16.97
CA GLY A 249 14.82 -3.73 -17.43
C GLY A 249 14.30 -3.72 -18.87
N LYS A 250 14.13 -4.89 -19.48
CA LYS A 250 13.61 -5.03 -20.85
C LYS A 250 12.20 -5.56 -20.83
N GLU A 251 11.34 -4.98 -21.67
CA GLU A 251 9.96 -5.45 -21.85
C GLU A 251 9.86 -6.78 -22.61
N ASP A 252 10.95 -7.22 -23.26
CA ASP A 252 11.01 -8.50 -23.97
C ASP A 252 10.81 -9.68 -22.99
N PRO A 253 9.75 -10.50 -23.17
CA PRO A 253 9.47 -11.64 -22.31
C PRO A 253 10.63 -12.64 -22.22
N GLU A 254 11.45 -12.80 -23.27
CA GLU A 254 12.61 -13.69 -23.22
C GLU A 254 13.68 -13.20 -22.24
N CYS A 255 13.89 -11.88 -22.17
CA CYS A 255 14.82 -11.27 -21.22
C CYS A 255 14.35 -11.50 -19.77
N VAL A 256 13.05 -11.33 -19.51
CA VAL A 256 12.43 -11.59 -18.20
C VAL A 256 12.57 -13.06 -17.80
N LEU A 257 12.33 -13.99 -18.73
CA LEU A 257 12.48 -15.43 -18.48
C LEU A 257 13.92 -15.81 -18.15
N ARG A 258 14.92 -15.18 -18.79
CA ARG A 258 16.34 -15.41 -18.49
C ARG A 258 16.71 -14.94 -17.08
N ILE A 259 16.23 -13.77 -16.65
CA ILE A 259 16.42 -13.29 -15.27
C ILE A 259 15.77 -14.24 -14.26
N LYS A 260 14.52 -14.68 -14.53
CA LYS A 260 13.81 -15.65 -13.67
C LYS A 260 14.53 -16.99 -13.60
N ALA A 261 15.14 -17.45 -14.71
CA ALA A 261 15.95 -18.66 -14.71
C ALA A 261 17.22 -18.51 -13.87
N LEU A 262 17.91 -17.36 -13.96
CA LEU A 262 19.06 -17.05 -13.13
C LEU A 262 18.71 -17.02 -11.63
N TYR A 263 17.55 -16.45 -11.26
CA TYR A 263 17.09 -16.47 -9.86
C TYR A 263 16.89 -17.89 -9.31
N LYS A 264 16.43 -18.82 -10.16
CA LYS A 264 16.32 -20.24 -9.79
C LYS A 264 17.69 -20.90 -9.67
N GLU A 265 18.61 -20.61 -10.60
CA GLU A 265 19.98 -21.11 -10.56
C GLU A 265 20.73 -20.68 -9.29
N LEU A 266 20.51 -19.44 -8.84
CA LEU A 266 21.07 -18.88 -7.61
C LEU A 266 20.33 -19.30 -6.33
N ASP A 267 19.34 -20.20 -6.44
CA ASP A 267 18.51 -20.70 -5.34
C ASP A 267 17.90 -19.57 -4.46
N LEU A 268 17.50 -18.45 -5.09
CA LEU A 268 17.03 -17.28 -4.35
C LEU A 268 15.71 -17.53 -3.59
N GLU A 269 14.93 -18.54 -3.99
CA GLU A 269 13.74 -18.94 -3.26
C GLU A 269 14.09 -19.48 -1.85
N ASN A 270 15.12 -20.33 -1.73
CA ASN A 270 15.57 -20.78 -0.42
C ASN A 270 16.23 -19.66 0.38
N VAL A 271 17.01 -18.79 -0.28
CA VAL A 271 17.58 -17.60 0.38
C VAL A 271 16.46 -16.74 0.98
N TYR A 272 15.36 -16.54 0.24
CA TYR A 272 14.20 -15.79 0.72
C TYR A 272 13.54 -16.48 1.90
N LYS A 273 13.26 -17.79 1.81
CA LYS A 273 12.64 -18.56 2.91
C LYS A 273 13.48 -18.50 4.19
N GLN A 274 14.81 -18.57 4.07
CA GLN A 274 15.71 -18.46 5.23
C GLN A 274 15.69 -17.05 5.83
N ALA A 275 15.70 -16.01 4.99
CA ALA A 275 15.62 -14.61 5.44
C ALA A 275 14.26 -14.31 6.10
N GLU A 276 13.15 -14.78 5.52
CA GLU A 276 11.80 -14.64 6.08
C GLU A 276 11.70 -15.32 7.46
N GLU A 277 12.21 -16.54 7.59
CA GLU A 277 12.22 -17.27 8.87
C GLU A 277 13.06 -16.54 9.92
N GLN A 278 14.24 -16.05 9.55
CA GLN A 278 15.11 -15.29 10.45
C GLN A 278 14.44 -14.00 10.93
N SER A 279 13.84 -13.24 10.01
CA SER A 279 13.08 -12.02 10.33
C SER A 279 11.91 -12.32 11.26
N TYR A 280 11.17 -13.41 11.02
CA TYR A 280 10.08 -13.84 11.90
C TYR A 280 10.56 -14.14 13.33
N VAL A 281 11.66 -14.89 13.47
CA VAL A 281 12.23 -15.22 14.80
C VAL A 281 12.66 -13.95 15.54
N GLU A 282 13.30 -13.01 14.85
CA GLU A 282 13.72 -11.74 15.44
C GLU A 282 12.52 -10.89 15.87
N LEU A 283 11.55 -10.66 14.98
CA LEU A 283 10.33 -9.91 15.28
C LEU A 283 9.56 -10.53 16.44
N LYS A 284 9.44 -11.86 16.46
CA LYS A 284 8.79 -12.57 17.55
C LYS A 284 9.51 -12.35 18.88
N GLY A 285 10.85 -12.42 18.88
CA GLY A 285 11.65 -12.11 20.08
C GLY A 285 11.47 -10.67 20.56
N GLN A 286 11.43 -9.70 19.64
CA GLN A 286 11.16 -8.29 19.98
C GLN A 286 9.75 -8.09 20.57
N ILE A 287 8.74 -8.74 19.98
CA ILE A 287 7.35 -8.70 20.48
C ILE A 287 7.25 -9.36 21.86
N GLU A 288 7.92 -10.49 22.08
CA GLU A 288 7.98 -11.18 23.38
C GLU A 288 8.63 -10.29 24.47
N ALA A 289 9.54 -9.40 24.10
CA ALA A 289 10.16 -8.43 25.01
C ALA A 289 9.25 -7.24 25.39
N VAL A 290 8.14 -7.01 24.68
CA VAL A 290 7.18 -5.93 24.97
C VAL A 290 6.43 -6.22 26.28
N ARG A 291 6.66 -5.40 27.31
CA ARG A 291 6.06 -5.58 28.65
C ARG A 291 4.57 -5.25 28.73
N HIS A 292 4.05 -4.47 27.79
CA HIS A 292 2.64 -4.09 27.76
C HIS A 292 1.81 -5.18 27.09
N ALA A 293 1.21 -6.08 27.88
CA ALA A 293 0.51 -7.27 27.38
C ALA A 293 -0.56 -6.98 26.29
N PRO A 294 -1.40 -5.94 26.40
CA PRO A 294 -2.34 -5.59 25.32
C PRO A 294 -1.66 -5.22 24.00
N LEU A 295 -0.51 -4.53 24.07
CA LEU A 295 0.25 -4.13 22.88
C LEU A 295 0.97 -5.34 22.28
N GLN A 296 1.58 -6.18 23.11
CA GLN A 296 2.17 -7.44 22.70
C GLN A 296 1.15 -8.33 21.98
N HIS A 297 -0.09 -8.40 22.49
CA HIS A 297 -1.17 -9.14 21.82
C HIS A 297 -1.51 -8.54 20.45
N ALA A 298 -1.67 -7.21 20.36
CA ALA A 298 -1.93 -6.53 19.08
C ALA A 298 -0.82 -6.79 18.04
N LEU A 299 0.45 -6.70 18.46
CA LEU A 299 1.59 -6.96 17.59
C LEU A 299 1.64 -8.42 17.11
N ASN A 300 1.28 -9.39 17.95
CA ASN A 300 1.17 -10.80 17.54
C ASN A 300 0.04 -11.03 16.53
N LEU A 301 -1.10 -10.33 16.66
CA LEU A 301 -2.17 -10.39 15.65
C LEU A 301 -1.71 -9.84 14.30
N LEU A 302 -0.89 -8.78 14.31
CA LEU A 302 -0.28 -8.25 13.09
C LEU A 302 0.74 -9.23 12.51
N LEU A 303 1.64 -9.78 13.34
CA LEU A 303 2.64 -10.75 12.89
C LEU A 303 1.98 -11.96 12.21
N ALA A 304 0.87 -12.46 12.77
CA ALA A 304 0.10 -13.57 12.20
C ALA A 304 -0.56 -13.24 10.85
N LYS A 305 -0.84 -11.96 10.59
CA LYS A 305 -1.34 -11.49 9.29
C LYS A 305 -0.21 -11.28 8.27
N ILE A 306 1.06 -11.18 8.70
CA ILE A 306 2.20 -10.84 7.83
C ILE A 306 3.11 -12.03 7.49
N TYR A 307 3.30 -12.97 8.41
CA TYR A 307 4.21 -14.10 8.21
C TYR A 307 3.57 -15.25 7.44
N LYS A 308 4.29 -15.82 6.47
CA LYS A 308 3.83 -16.96 5.64
C LYS A 308 2.41 -16.77 5.10
N ARG A 309 2.12 -15.55 4.64
CA ARG A 309 0.84 -15.22 4.00
C ARG A 309 0.60 -16.20 2.84
N SER A 310 -0.48 -16.97 2.93
CA SER A 310 -1.00 -17.69 1.76
C SER A 310 -1.72 -16.69 0.85
N ALA A 311 -1.54 -16.85 -0.46
CA ALA A 311 -2.16 -16.01 -1.49
C ALA A 311 -3.70 -16.02 -1.40
#